data_AF-A0A940P3I0-F1
#
_entry.id   AF-A0A940P3I0-F1
#
_cell.length_a   1.000
_cell.length_b   1.000
_cell.length_c   1.000
_cell.angle_alpha   90.00
_cell.angle_beta   90.00
_cell.angle_gamma   90.00
#
_symmetry.space_group_name_H-M   'P 1'
#
loop_
_entity.id
_entity.type
_entity.pdbx_description
1 polymer ?
#
loop_
_entity_poly.entity_id
_entity_poly.type
_entity_poly.pdbx_seq_one_letter_code
_entity_poly.pdbx_strand_id
1 'polypeptide(L)' 'MIAVDIASKSANIEIGFLDRFSGSVVITGKVGAVESALKAVITGLVTILGFTGVEVTRT' A
#
# COMPACT_ATOMS: atom_id res chain seq x y z
N MET A 1 4.06 -5.09 7.29
CA MET A 1 2.80 -5.73 7.74
C MET A 1 1.65 -4.73 7.82
N ILE A 2 1.85 -3.55 8.44
CA ILE A 2 0.83 -2.49 8.52
C ILE A 2 0.35 -2.04 7.12
N ALA A 3 1.28 -1.83 6.18
CA ALA A 3 0.93 -1.47 4.81
C ALA A 3 0.01 -2.51 4.12
N VAL A 4 0.22 -3.80 4.39
CA VAL A 4 -0.62 -4.88 3.83
C VAL A 4 -2.02 -4.83 4.42
N ASP A 5 -2.14 -4.63 5.73
CA ASP A 5 -3.43 -4.52 6.42
C ASP A 5 -4.25 -3.32 5.92
N ILE A 6 -3.60 -2.17 5.74
CA ILE A 6 -4.26 -0.98 5.19
C ILE A 6 -4.68 -1.23 3.73
N ALA A 7 -3.79 -1.78 2.91
CA ALA A 7 -4.07 -2.03 1.49
C ALA A 7 -5.27 -2.98 1.29
N SER A 8 -5.32 -4.10 2.01
CA SER A 8 -6.38 -5.12 1.87
C SER A 8 -7.75 -4.63 2.35
N LYS A 9 -7.78 -3.68 3.30
CA LYS A 9 -9.02 -3.06 3.77
C LYS A 9 -9.50 -1.91 2.88
N SER A 10 -8.61 -1.33 2.07
CA SER A 10 -8.89 -0.10 1.31
C SER A 10 -9.41 -0.36 -0.10
N ALA A 11 -9.09 -1.50 -0.70
CA ALA A 11 -9.56 -1.86 -2.03
C ALA A 11 -9.55 -3.38 -2.25
N ASN A 12 -10.27 -3.83 -3.28
CA ASN A 12 -10.25 -5.23 -3.68
C ASN A 12 -8.94 -5.56 -4.42
N ILE A 13 -7.90 -5.91 -3.65
CA ILE A 13 -6.55 -6.26 -4.10
C ILE A 13 -6.11 -7.60 -3.48
N GLU A 14 -5.12 -8.22 -4.10
CA GLU A 14 -4.44 -9.40 -3.59
C GLU A 14 -2.98 -9.07 -3.24
N ILE A 15 -2.41 -9.81 -2.28
CA ILE A 15 -1.00 -9.67 -1.89
C ILE A 15 -0.21 -10.71 -2.67
N GLY A 16 0.57 -10.26 -3.65
CA GLY A 16 1.45 -11.12 -4.44
C GLY A 16 2.74 -11.47 -3.70
N PHE A 17 3.25 -10.55 -2.88
CA PHE A 17 4.48 -10.76 -2.12
C PHE A 17 4.55 -9.83 -0.90
N LEU A 18 5.09 -10.35 0.20
CA LEU A 18 5.40 -9.60 1.42
C LEU A 18 6.77 -10.02 1.94
N ASP A 19 7.69 -9.06 2.02
CA ASP A 19 8.99 -9.25 2.63
C ASP A 19 9.17 -8.31 3.83
N ARG A 20 9.20 -8.92 5.02
CA ARG A 20 9.40 -8.20 6.29
C ARG A 20 10.86 -7.90 6.61
N PHE A 21 11.81 -8.47 5.86
CA PHE A 21 13.23 -8.22 6.04
C PHE A 21 13.67 -6.98 5.26
N SER A 22 13.25 -6.86 3.99
CA SER A 22 13.49 -5.65 3.20
C SER A 22 12.42 -4.55 3.39
N GLY A 23 11.24 -4.90 3.90
CA GLY A 23 10.10 -3.99 4.00
C GLY A 23 9.29 -3.85 2.71
N SER A 24 9.52 -4.73 1.72
CA SER A 24 8.87 -4.67 0.41
C SER A 24 7.52 -5.37 0.39
N VAL A 25 6.57 -4.83 -0.39
CA VAL A 25 5.24 -5.41 -0.61
C VAL A 25 4.88 -5.28 -2.09
N VAL A 26 4.35 -6.35 -2.68
CA VAL A 26 3.76 -6.33 -4.02
C VAL A 26 2.28 -6.66 -3.90
N ILE A 27 1.44 -5.79 -4.46
CA ILE A 27 -0.01 -5.97 -4.53
C ILE A 27 -0.47 -6.06 -5.97
N THR A 28 -1.52 -6.84 -6.21
CA THR A 28 -2.10 -7.07 -7.53
C THR A 28 -3.61 -6.80 -7.49
N GLY A 29 -4.17 -6.40 -8.63
CA GLY A 29 -5.59 -6.09 -8.74
C GLY A 29 -5.88 -5.21 -9.95
N LYS A 30 -7.14 -4.75 -10.06
CA LYS A 30 -7.49 -3.75 -11.07
C LYS A 30 -6.71 -2.45 -10.81
N VAL A 31 -6.26 -1.77 -11.86
CA VAL A 31 -5.42 -0.55 -11.75
C VAL A 31 -5.99 0.48 -10.77
N GLY A 32 -7.30 0.77 -10.85
CA GLY A 32 -7.94 1.71 -9.91
C GLY A 32 -7.96 1.24 -8.45
N ALA A 33 -8.08 -0.08 -8.22
CA ALA A 33 -8.02 -0.67 -6.88
C ALA A 33 -6.60 -0.60 -6.31
N VAL A 34 -5.59 -0.93 -7.13
CA VAL A 34 -4.17 -0.83 -6.75
C VAL A 34 -3.80 0.60 -6.40
N GLU A 35 -4.18 1.57 -7.23
CA GLU A 35 -3.90 2.98 -6.95
C GLU A 35 -4.59 3.47 -5.67
N SER A 36 -5.85 3.08 -5.46
CA SER A 36 -6.59 3.43 -4.24
C SER A 36 -5.93 2.84 -2.99
N ALA A 37 -5.50 1.58 -3.06
CA ALA A 37 -4.76 0.92 -1.98
C ALA A 37 -3.42 1.63 -1.69
N LEU A 38 -2.64 1.97 -2.72
CA LEU A 38 -1.37 2.69 -2.54
C LEU A 38 -1.56 4.05 -1.89
N LYS A 39 -2.55 4.84 -2.32
CA LYS A 39 -2.86 6.14 -1.72
C LYS A 39 -3.28 5.98 -0.26
N ALA A 40 -4.13 5.01 0.05
CA ALA A 40 -4.57 4.74 1.42
C ALA A 40 -3.40 4.32 2.33
N VAL A 41 -2.49 3.47 1.83
CA VAL A 41 -1.28 3.07 2.56
C VAL A 41 -0.40 4.27 2.88
N ILE A 42 -0.04 5.07 1.88
CA ILE A 42 0.80 6.26 2.08
C ILE A 42 0.14 7.21 3.07
N THR A 43 -1.16 7.46 2.90
CA THR A 43 -1.94 8.32 3.81
C THR A 43 -1.89 7.80 5.23
N GLY A 44 -2.19 6.51 5.46
CA GLY A 44 -2.17 5.93 6.80
C GLY A 44 -0.79 5.95 7.46
N LEU A 45 0.28 5.68 6.69
CA LEU A 45 1.64 5.76 7.21
C LEU A 45 2.02 7.20 7.61
N VAL A 46 1.63 8.20 6.83
CA VAL A 46 1.92 9.61 7.12
C VAL A 46 1.08 10.14 8.27
N THR A 47 -0.25 9.96 8.21
CA THR A 47 -1.17 10.64 9.14
C THR A 47 -1.32 9.93 10.48
N ILE A 48 -1.22 8.59 10.50
CA ILE A 48 -1.39 7.81 11.74
C ILE A 48 -0.04 7.55 12.41
N LEU A 49 1.00 7.25 11.62
CA LEU A 49 2.30 6.83 12.15
C LEU A 49 3.40 7.90 12.03
N GLY A 50 3.13 9.04 11.37
CA GLY A 50 4.10 10.14 11.26
C GLY A 50 5.28 9.85 10.32
N PHE A 51 5.13 8.92 9.37
CA PHE A 51 6.19 8.64 8.39
C PHE A 51 6.30 9.75 7.35
N THR A 52 7.47 9.88 6.72
CA THR A 52 7.62 10.73 5.54
C THR A 52 6.98 10.03 4.33
N GLY A 53 6.08 10.72 3.63
CA GLY A 53 5.35 10.20 2.47
C GLY A 53 5.96 10.61 1.13
N VAL A 54 5.50 9.95 0.07
CA VAL A 54 5.82 10.25 -1.34
C VAL A 54 4.55 10.23 -2.17
N GLU A 55 4.57 10.80 -3.37
CA GLU A 55 3.45 10.67 -4.31
C GLU A 55 3.45 9.30 -4.99
N VAL A 56 2.26 8.83 -5.39
CA VAL A 56 2.11 7.58 -6.16
C VAL A 56 2.55 7.81 -7.60
N THR A 57 3.56 7.06 -8.06
CA THR A 57 4.05 7.08 -9.44
C THR A 57 3.40 5.99 -10.30
N ARG A 58 3.29 6.21 -11.62
CA ARG A 58 2.71 5.26 -12.59
C ARG A 58 3.62 5.07 -13.80
N THR A 59 3.62 3.87 -14.38
CA THR A 59 4.21 3.53 -15.68
C THR A 59 3.15 2.91 -16.58
#